data_AF-A0A257E9P3-F1
#
_entry.id   AF-A0A257E9P3-F1
#
_cell.length_a   1.000
_cell.length_b   1.000
_cell.length_c   1.000
_cell.angle_alpha   90.00
_cell.angle_beta   90.00
_cell.angle_gamma   90.00
#
_symmetry.space_group_name_H-M   'P 1'
#
loop_
_entity.id
_entity.type
_entity.pdbx_description
1 polymer ?
#
loop_
_entity_poly.entity_id
_entity_poly.type
_entity_poly.pdbx_seq_one_letter_code
_entity_poly.pdbx_strand_id
1 'polypeptide(L)'
;MMQVATAATAVLAVSEASAQAMVDEKDPQAAGLAYKADATKVDKAKNPKFAAGSNCANCALFQGKAGAAAGGCPLFAGKQVASKGWCSAWAKKA
;
A
#
# COMPACT_ATOMS: atom_id res chain seq x y z
N MET A 1 7.97 58.14 -10.70
CA MET A 1 7.71 57.21 -11.81
C MET A 1 8.41 55.89 -11.48
N MET A 2 7.69 54.81 -11.74
CA MET A 2 7.84 53.41 -11.30
C MET A 2 9.21 52.73 -11.53
N GLN A 3 9.43 51.67 -10.73
CA GLN A 3 10.24 50.45 -10.98
C GLN A 3 11.76 50.56 -10.73
N VAL A 4 12.42 49.64 -10.01
CA VAL A 4 12.43 48.19 -10.20
C VAL A 4 12.57 47.44 -8.86
N ALA A 5 11.74 46.41 -8.67
CA ALA A 5 11.83 45.43 -7.60
C ALA A 5 12.77 44.29 -8.01
N THR A 6 13.59 43.79 -7.08
CA THR A 6 14.11 42.41 -7.14
C THR A 6 13.74 41.69 -5.86
N ALA A 7 12.76 40.80 -6.02
CA ALA A 7 12.14 40.02 -4.99
C ALA A 7 13.10 38.95 -4.44
N ALA A 8 13.16 38.86 -3.11
CA ALA A 8 13.60 37.66 -2.42
C ALA A 8 12.45 36.62 -2.49
N THR A 9 12.56 35.66 -3.41
CA THR A 9 11.68 34.48 -3.41
C THR A 9 12.54 33.25 -3.14
N ALA A 10 12.69 32.92 -1.86
CA ALA A 10 13.06 31.58 -1.43
C ALA A 10 11.93 30.64 -1.88
N VAL A 11 12.17 29.89 -2.95
CA VAL A 11 11.26 28.82 -3.37
C VAL A 11 11.39 27.69 -2.35
N LEU A 12 10.48 27.68 -1.37
CA LEU A 12 10.25 26.51 -0.53
C LEU A 12 9.72 25.41 -1.45
N ALA A 13 10.59 24.49 -1.84
CA ALA A 13 10.18 23.24 -2.46
C ALA A 13 9.38 22.45 -1.43
N VAL A 14 8.05 22.58 -1.47
CA VAL A 14 7.14 21.68 -0.77
C VAL A 14 7.28 20.34 -1.46
N SER A 15 8.05 19.43 -0.86
CA SER A 15 8.03 18.02 -1.22
C SER A 15 6.66 17.48 -0.83
N GLU A 16 5.69 17.56 -1.75
CA GLU A 16 4.45 16.80 -1.65
C GLU A 16 4.82 15.32 -1.70
N ALA A 17 5.00 14.72 -0.53
CA ALA A 17 4.99 13.28 -0.39
C ALA A 17 3.58 12.81 -0.78
N SER A 18 3.36 12.57 -2.07
CA SER A 18 2.07 12.08 -2.56
C SER A 18 1.80 10.75 -1.87
N ALA A 19 0.72 10.70 -1.09
CA ALA A 19 0.26 9.45 -0.54
C ALA A 19 -0.13 8.55 -1.72
N GLN A 20 0.61 7.45 -1.90
CA GLN A 20 0.34 6.47 -2.93
C GLN A 20 -1.09 5.94 -2.76
N ALA A 21 -1.81 5.75 -3.88
CA ALA A 21 -3.18 5.26 -3.85
C ALA A 21 -3.27 3.84 -3.25
N MET A 22 -4.37 3.52 -2.57
CA MET A 22 -4.63 2.17 -2.11
C MET A 22 -4.99 1.24 -3.27
N VAL A 23 -4.66 -0.04 -3.15
CA VAL A 23 -5.13 -1.09 -4.07
C VAL A 23 -6.64 -1.23 -3.94
N ASP A 24 -7.36 -1.17 -5.06
CA ASP A 24 -8.78 -1.52 -5.14
C ASP A 24 -8.90 -3.03 -5.34
N GLU A 25 -9.75 -3.70 -4.56
CA GLU A 25 -9.99 -5.14 -4.70
C GLU A 25 -10.56 -5.54 -6.08
N LYS A 26 -11.12 -4.57 -6.81
CA LYS A 26 -11.66 -4.74 -8.17
C LYS A 26 -10.60 -4.58 -9.26
N ASP A 27 -9.41 -4.09 -8.94
CA ASP A 27 -8.31 -4.03 -9.91
C ASP A 27 -8.02 -5.45 -10.44
N PRO A 28 -7.80 -5.66 -11.75
CA PRO A 28 -7.60 -7.01 -12.30
C PRO A 28 -6.46 -7.79 -11.63
N GLN A 29 -5.37 -7.10 -11.27
CA GLN A 29 -4.24 -7.69 -10.55
C GLN A 29 -4.61 -8.08 -9.10
N ALA A 30 -5.40 -7.24 -8.43
CA ALA A 30 -5.89 -7.52 -7.07
C ALA A 30 -6.82 -8.73 -7.07
N ALA A 31 -7.76 -8.78 -8.02
CA ALA A 31 -8.66 -9.91 -8.21
C ALA A 31 -7.89 -11.21 -8.51
N GLY A 32 -6.89 -11.16 -9.41
CA GLY A 32 -6.05 -12.33 -9.74
C GLY A 32 -5.25 -12.87 -8.56
N LEU A 33 -4.85 -12.00 -7.63
CA LEU A 33 -4.18 -12.38 -6.39
C LEU A 33 -5.16 -12.59 -5.21
N ALA A 34 -6.47 -12.55 -5.45
CA ALA A 34 -7.49 -12.61 -4.41
C ALA A 34 -7.25 -11.64 -3.25
N TYR A 35 -6.75 -10.44 -3.56
CA TYR A 35 -6.46 -9.42 -2.56
C TYR A 35 -7.74 -8.97 -1.86
N LYS A 36 -7.67 -8.95 -0.54
CA LYS A 36 -8.65 -8.31 0.35
C LYS A 36 -7.93 -7.29 1.22
N ALA A 37 -8.49 -6.10 1.34
CA ALA A 37 -7.97 -5.06 2.24
C ALA A 37 -8.15 -5.44 3.72
N ASP A 38 -8.98 -6.45 4.00
CA ASP A 38 -9.21 -7.02 5.31
C ASP A 38 -9.14 -8.56 5.22
N ALA A 39 -8.11 -9.13 5.85
CA ALA A 39 -7.84 -10.56 5.90
C ALA A 39 -9.00 -11.37 6.52
N THR A 40 -9.85 -10.75 7.35
CA THR A 40 -11.03 -11.42 7.93
C THR A 40 -12.11 -11.70 6.89
N LYS A 41 -12.07 -11.00 5.74
CA LYS A 41 -13.02 -11.14 4.63
C LYS A 41 -12.54 -12.10 3.55
N VAL A 42 -11.43 -12.80 3.77
CA VAL A 42 -10.93 -13.81 2.84
C VAL A 42 -11.88 -15.01 2.85
N ASP A 43 -12.39 -15.35 1.67
CA ASP A 43 -13.14 -16.58 1.45
C ASP A 43 -12.17 -17.77 1.51
N LYS A 44 -12.19 -18.50 2.63
CA LYS A 44 -11.30 -19.64 2.91
C LYS A 44 -11.52 -20.81 1.98
N ALA A 45 -12.75 -21.00 1.49
CA ALA A 45 -13.04 -22.10 0.57
C ALA A 45 -12.36 -21.87 -0.79
N LYS A 46 -12.28 -20.61 -1.24
CA LYS A 46 -11.60 -20.21 -2.47
C LYS A 46 -10.09 -20.02 -2.29
N ASN A 47 -9.63 -19.80 -1.06
CA ASN A 47 -8.24 -19.47 -0.75
C ASN A 47 -7.66 -20.44 0.30
N PRO A 48 -7.43 -21.72 -0.04
CA PRO A 48 -6.94 -22.72 0.91
C PRO A 48 -5.54 -22.42 1.46
N LYS A 49 -4.78 -21.50 0.85
CA LYS A 49 -3.48 -21.01 1.34
C LYS A 49 -3.62 -19.99 2.48
N PHE A 50 -4.82 -19.47 2.75
CA PHE A 50 -5.04 -18.53 3.84
C PHE A 50 -4.91 -19.23 5.19
N ALA A 51 -3.96 -18.76 5.99
CA ALA A 51 -3.85 -19.14 7.40
C ALA A 51 -4.48 -18.05 8.29
N ALA A 52 -5.22 -18.43 9.32
CA ALA A 52 -5.76 -17.46 10.26
C ALA A 52 -4.61 -16.64 10.89
N GLY A 53 -4.76 -15.31 10.90
CA GLY A 53 -3.72 -14.38 11.35
C GLY A 53 -2.71 -13.98 10.27
N SER A 54 -2.69 -14.61 9.09
CA SER A 54 -1.88 -14.14 7.96
C SER A 54 -2.43 -12.81 7.40
N ASN A 55 -1.57 -11.80 7.27
CA ASN A 55 -1.91 -10.50 6.71
C ASN A 55 -0.67 -9.77 6.16
N CYS A 56 -0.86 -8.62 5.52
CA CYS A 56 0.24 -7.84 4.96
C CYS A 56 1.27 -7.43 6.03
N ALA A 57 0.87 -7.05 7.25
CA ALA A 57 1.81 -6.63 8.29
C ALA A 57 2.85 -7.71 8.65
N ASN A 58 2.45 -8.99 8.62
CA ASN A 58 3.33 -10.14 8.85
C ASN A 58 3.78 -10.86 7.55
N CYS A 59 3.57 -10.23 6.39
CA CYS A 59 4.05 -10.72 5.10
C CYS A 59 5.49 -10.27 4.85
N ALA A 60 6.32 -11.15 4.29
CA ALA A 60 7.70 -10.86 3.87
C ALA A 60 7.78 -9.78 2.78
N LEU A 61 6.71 -9.60 2.00
CA LEU A 61 6.67 -8.66 0.88
C LEU A 61 6.19 -7.25 1.27
N PHE A 62 5.72 -7.04 2.50
CA PHE A 62 5.19 -5.75 2.92
C PHE A 62 6.30 -4.77 3.23
N GLN A 63 6.24 -3.60 2.59
CA GLN A 63 7.26 -2.55 2.65
C GLN A 63 6.83 -1.37 3.55
N GLY A 64 5.73 -1.50 4.29
CA GLY A 64 5.34 -0.52 5.30
C GLY A 64 6.17 -0.67 6.58
N LYS A 65 6.33 0.44 7.30
CA LYS A 65 6.97 0.44 8.63
C LYS A 65 6.15 -0.38 9.63
N ALA A 66 6.79 -0.86 10.70
CA ALA A 66 6.08 -1.50 11.80
C ALA A 66 4.98 -0.57 12.36
N GLY A 67 3.77 -1.11 12.55
CA GLY A 67 2.61 -0.34 13.00
C GLY A 67 1.92 0.52 11.93
N ALA A 68 2.46 0.59 10.70
CA ALA A 68 1.81 1.34 9.63
C ALA A 68 0.45 0.71 9.25
N ALA A 69 -0.56 1.55 9.00
CA ALA A 69 -1.88 1.11 8.54
C ALA A 69 -1.86 0.61 7.09
N ALA A 70 -0.92 1.09 6.28
CA ALA A 70 -0.73 0.72 4.89
C ALA A 70 0.76 0.77 4.52
N GLY A 71 1.12 0.15 3.40
CA GLY A 71 2.48 0.15 2.90
C GLY A 71 2.58 -0.44 1.50
N GLY A 72 3.73 -0.26 0.87
CA GLY A 72 4.01 -0.84 -0.44
C GLY A 72 4.01 -2.37 -0.42
N CYS A 73 3.70 -2.95 -1.56
CA CYS A 73 3.92 -4.36 -1.86
C CYS A 73 4.43 -4.43 -3.31
N PRO A 74 5.55 -5.12 -3.60
CA PRO A 74 6.13 -5.14 -4.94
C PRO A 74 5.20 -5.73 -6.01
N LEU A 75 4.19 -6.53 -5.60
CA LEU A 75 3.17 -7.06 -6.48
C LEU A 75 2.12 -6.02 -6.89
N PHE A 76 2.06 -4.87 -6.23
CA PHE A 76 1.12 -3.78 -6.47
C PHE A 76 1.86 -2.46 -6.68
N ALA A 77 2.71 -2.43 -7.72
CA ALA A 77 3.57 -1.28 -8.02
C ALA A 77 2.79 0.04 -8.08
N GLY A 78 3.32 1.08 -7.42
CA GLY A 78 2.71 2.41 -7.36
C GLY A 78 1.50 2.53 -6.41
N LYS A 79 1.06 1.43 -5.77
CA LYS A 79 -0.07 1.42 -4.84
C LYS A 79 0.33 0.89 -3.45
N GLN A 80 -0.53 1.12 -2.47
CA GLN A 80 -0.40 0.59 -1.12
C GLN A 80 -1.42 -0.50 -0.82
N VAL A 81 -1.00 -1.50 -0.07
CA VAL A 81 -1.88 -2.50 0.54
C VAL A 81 -2.16 -2.13 1.99
N ALA A 82 -3.35 -2.47 2.47
CA ALA A 82 -3.68 -2.34 3.89
C ALA A 82 -2.84 -3.34 4.69
N SER A 83 -2.31 -2.93 5.85
CA SER A 83 -1.52 -3.83 6.69
C SER A 83 -2.33 -5.01 7.22
N LYS A 84 -3.65 -4.82 7.39
CA LYS A 84 -4.62 -5.87 7.71
C LYS A 84 -5.10 -6.67 6.48
N GLY A 85 -4.65 -6.34 5.28
CA GLY A 85 -5.04 -7.03 4.06
C GLY A 85 -4.35 -8.38 3.89
N TRP A 86 -4.74 -9.11 2.85
CA TRP A 86 -4.19 -10.41 2.48
C TRP A 86 -4.30 -10.62 0.98
N CYS A 87 -3.37 -11.37 0.38
CA CYS A 87 -3.50 -11.89 -0.98
C CYS A 87 -2.89 -13.30 -1.06
N SER A 88 -3.19 -14.04 -2.13
CA SER A 88 -2.77 -15.43 -2.33
C SER A 88 -1.25 -15.63 -2.43
N ALA A 89 -0.49 -14.54 -2.62
CA ALA A 89 0.97 -14.51 -2.60
C ALA A 89 1.56 -14.18 -1.21
N TRP A 90 0.73 -14.16 -0.15
CA TRP A 90 1.23 -13.97 1.21
C TRP A 90 2.34 -15.00 1.52
N ALA A 91 3.45 -14.48 2.05
CA ALA A 91 4.58 -15.28 2.49
C ALA A 91 4.94 -14.83 3.91
N LYS A 92 5.09 -15.79 4.83
CA LYS A 92 5.42 -15.50 6.23
C LYS A 92 6.74 -14.72 6.31
N LYS A 93 6.76 -13.62 7.05
CA LYS A 93 8.00 -12.92 7.42
C LYS A 93 8.86 -13.86 8.28
N ALA A 94 10.15 -13.97 7.96
CA ALA A 94 11.12 -14.76 8.71
C ALA A 94 11.34 -14.19 10.12
#